data_AF-A0ABD1EDN6-F1
#
_entry.id   AF-A0ABD1EDN6-F1
#
_cell.length_a   1.000
_cell.length_b   1.000
_cell.length_c   1.000
_cell.angle_alpha   90.00
_cell.angle_beta   90.00
_cell.angle_gamma   90.00
#
_symmetry.space_group_name_H-M   'P 1'
#
loop_
_entity.id
_entity.type
_entity.pdbx_description
1 polymer ?
#
loop_
_entity_poly.entity_id
_entity_poly.type
_entity_poly.pdbx_seq_one_letter_code
_entity_poly.pdbx_strand_id
1 'polypeptide(L)'
;MALPEISYHAALQQLRIEDPQCNNKYIKAGKTTDQLLRHAVAHEYVILGRTPEEIIEHKGSSTFDFEALKRDFKVICEDYENDVNPGQKYKCLDFCSRILYEVGPESRQVNDKEVRIKTAFVFKEGANTYTPESSNTKIVLTVRHASLLALLTLERINVVALQMTPPRPLLTPLAGAVFPKDDLGALAGILGADPIAVLCTINASCQSGGQYLPNSRLYVALVAAVVATKNVKTKAIRDIILKKTAKQYLTAKKVWDADKFAVYESHAHGGIPGYPSPDEIIDAFDSLHKINPMQSLQASRQTRQPSSIMIPQPFQQPSGPTQPEHSGSA
;
A
#
# COMPACT_ATOMS: atom_id res chain seq x y z
N MET A 1 -7.17 -41.32 31.99
CA MET A 1 -8.36 -41.78 31.24
C MET A 1 -8.05 -41.66 29.77
N ALA A 2 -7.89 -42.78 29.06
CA ALA A 2 -7.70 -42.76 27.60
C ALA A 2 -9.04 -42.41 26.94
N LEU A 3 -9.03 -41.42 26.03
CA LEU A 3 -10.21 -41.10 25.23
C LEU A 3 -10.54 -42.32 24.34
N PRO A 4 -11.82 -42.68 24.17
CA PRO A 4 -12.19 -43.81 23.33
C PRO A 4 -11.73 -43.58 21.89
N GLU A 5 -11.11 -44.59 21.27
CA GLU A 5 -10.77 -44.58 19.84
C GLU A 5 -12.06 -44.51 19.02
N ILE A 6 -12.38 -43.33 18.52
CA ILE A 6 -13.46 -43.15 17.55
C ILE A 6 -13.00 -43.78 16.24
N SER A 7 -13.77 -44.72 15.70
CA SER A 7 -13.43 -45.35 14.43
C SER A 7 -13.39 -44.32 13.30
N TYR A 8 -12.51 -44.52 12.32
CA TYR A 8 -12.38 -43.64 11.15
C TYR A 8 -13.73 -43.35 10.48
N HIS A 9 -14.61 -44.35 10.43
CA HIS A 9 -15.94 -44.24 9.84
C HIS A 9 -16.90 -43.39 10.70
N ALA A 10 -16.79 -43.47 12.03
CA ALA A 10 -17.58 -42.66 12.95
C ALA A 10 -17.16 -41.18 12.92
N ALA A 11 -15.86 -40.89 12.74
CA ALA A 11 -15.36 -39.53 12.55
C ALA A 11 -15.89 -38.88 11.25
N LEU A 12 -15.96 -39.64 10.15
CA LEU A 12 -16.51 -39.14 8.88
C LEU A 12 -18.01 -38.85 8.95
N GLN A 13 -18.78 -39.70 9.65
CA GLN A 13 -20.20 -39.46 9.89
C GLN A 13 -20.45 -38.22 10.77
N GLN A 14 -19.63 -38.00 11.80
CA GLN A 14 -19.73 -36.78 12.61
C GLN A 14 -19.46 -35.51 11.81
N LEU A 15 -18.55 -35.56 10.83
CA LEU A 15 -18.25 -34.46 9.93
C LEU A 15 -19.23 -34.32 8.76
N ARG A 16 -20.29 -35.14 8.69
CA ARG A 16 -21.31 -35.14 7.62
C ARG A 16 -20.73 -35.26 6.21
N ILE A 17 -19.63 -36.00 6.07
CA ILE A 17 -19.03 -36.30 4.77
C ILE A 17 -19.70 -37.59 4.26
N GLU A 18 -20.74 -37.45 3.43
CA GLU A 18 -21.51 -38.57 2.89
C GLU A 18 -20.72 -39.34 1.80
N ASP A 19 -20.18 -40.50 2.20
CA ASP A 19 -20.29 -41.85 1.62
C ASP A 19 -20.13 -42.13 0.08
N PRO A 20 -20.03 -43.40 -0.35
CA PRO A 20 -18.87 -44.03 -0.98
C PRO A 20 -18.95 -44.05 -2.52
N GLN A 21 -19.84 -43.26 -3.12
CA GLN A 21 -20.06 -43.21 -4.57
C GLN A 21 -19.49 -41.95 -5.23
N CYS A 22 -18.95 -41.01 -4.45
CA CYS A 22 -18.27 -39.85 -4.99
C CYS A 22 -16.85 -40.20 -5.48
N ASN A 23 -16.74 -40.54 -6.76
CA ASN A 23 -15.49 -40.89 -7.46
C ASN A 23 -14.50 -39.71 -7.67
N ASN A 24 -14.55 -38.68 -6.82
CA ASN A 24 -13.55 -37.63 -6.83
C ASN A 24 -12.46 -37.98 -5.82
N LYS A 25 -11.27 -38.32 -6.33
CA LYS A 25 -10.04 -38.50 -5.55
C LYS A 25 -9.72 -37.20 -4.81
N TYR A 26 -10.20 -37.06 -3.58
CA TYR A 26 -9.71 -36.04 -2.66
C TYR A 26 -8.28 -36.40 -2.24
N ILE A 27 -7.33 -35.48 -2.41
CA ILE A 27 -6.03 -35.58 -1.75
C ILE A 27 -6.28 -35.25 -0.28
N LYS A 28 -6.48 -36.28 0.53
CA LYS A 28 -6.68 -36.16 1.99
C LYS A 28 -5.34 -35.81 2.64
N ALA A 29 -5.27 -34.67 3.33
CA ALA A 29 -4.15 -34.34 4.20
C ALA A 29 -4.49 -34.73 5.64
N GLY A 30 -3.72 -35.65 6.22
CA GLY A 30 -3.93 -36.23 7.56
C GLY A 30 -3.87 -37.75 7.51
N LYS A 31 -2.94 -38.37 8.24
CA LYS A 31 -2.70 -39.83 8.21
C LYS A 31 -3.32 -40.57 9.39
N THR A 32 -3.74 -39.86 10.44
CA THR A 32 -4.26 -40.43 11.68
C THR A 32 -5.62 -39.83 12.04
N THR A 33 -6.44 -40.58 12.77
CA THR A 33 -7.77 -40.15 13.24
C THR A 33 -7.69 -38.83 14.01
N ASP A 34 -6.67 -38.66 14.85
CA ASP A 34 -6.48 -37.47 15.68
C ASP A 34 -6.09 -36.23 14.84
N GLN A 35 -5.34 -36.41 13.75
CA GLN A 35 -5.04 -35.33 12.79
C GLN A 35 -6.27 -34.89 11.99
N LEU A 36 -7.16 -35.83 11.66
CA LEU A 36 -8.41 -35.54 10.97
C LEU A 36 -9.47 -34.95 11.89
N LEU A 37 -9.41 -35.18 13.21
CA LEU A 37 -10.34 -34.55 14.16
C LEU A 37 -9.91 -33.13 14.55
N ARG A 38 -8.63 -32.78 14.37
CA ARG A 38 -8.05 -31.48 14.74
C ARG A 38 -7.69 -30.60 13.55
N HIS A 39 -8.07 -30.95 12.33
CA HIS A 39 -7.82 -30.09 11.20
C HIS A 39 -8.66 -28.81 11.35
N ALA A 40 -8.02 -27.64 11.20
CA ALA A 40 -8.75 -26.40 11.05
C ALA A 40 -9.49 -26.46 9.71
N VAL A 41 -10.82 -26.34 9.76
CA VAL A 41 -11.62 -26.21 8.54
C VAL A 41 -11.25 -24.87 7.91
N ALA A 42 -10.48 -24.90 6.83
CA ALA A 42 -10.03 -23.68 6.17
C ALA A 42 -11.21 -22.92 5.54
N HIS A 43 -12.12 -23.66 4.90
CA HIS A 43 -13.35 -23.13 4.31
C HIS A 43 -14.44 -24.21 4.29
N GLU A 44 -15.66 -23.83 4.65
CA GLU A 44 -16.85 -24.64 4.41
C GLU A 44 -17.49 -24.20 3.10
N TYR A 45 -17.80 -25.15 2.23
CA TYR A 45 -18.48 -24.90 0.96
C TYR A 45 -19.80 -25.67 0.94
N VAL A 46 -20.87 -24.98 0.54
CA VAL A 46 -22.14 -25.64 0.21
C VAL A 46 -22.09 -26.04 -1.27
N ILE A 47 -21.99 -27.34 -1.52
CA ILE A 47 -21.97 -27.89 -2.89
C ILE A 47 -23.41 -28.11 -3.33
N LEU A 48 -23.96 -27.16 -4.08
CA LEU A 48 -25.37 -27.16 -4.47
C LEU A 48 -25.70 -28.01 -5.72
N GLY A 49 -24.70 -28.66 -6.34
CA GLY A 49 -24.84 -29.23 -7.69
C GLY A 49 -25.02 -28.12 -8.73
N ARG A 50 -24.35 -28.23 -9.87
CA ARG A 50 -24.52 -27.29 -10.98
C ARG A 50 -24.49 -28.04 -12.31
N THR A 51 -25.25 -27.58 -13.29
CA THR A 51 -25.21 -28.15 -14.64
C THR A 51 -23.91 -27.74 -15.36
N PRO A 52 -23.46 -28.50 -16.37
CA PRO A 52 -22.34 -28.08 -17.22
C PRO A 52 -22.55 -26.69 -17.83
N GLU A 53 -23.79 -26.35 -18.24
CA GLU A 53 -24.16 -25.04 -18.80
C GLU A 53 -24.01 -23.95 -17.74
N GLU A 54 -24.50 -24.17 -16.51
CA GLU A 54 -24.32 -23.23 -15.40
C GLU A 54 -22.85 -23.02 -15.06
N ILE A 55 -22.01 -24.07 -15.16
CA ILE A 55 -20.56 -23.95 -14.96
C ILE A 55 -19.92 -23.19 -16.13
N ILE A 56 -20.28 -23.48 -17.37
CA ILE A 56 -19.76 -22.79 -18.56
C ILE A 56 -20.20 -21.31 -18.56
N GLU A 57 -21.41 -21.00 -18.13
CA GLU A 57 -21.90 -19.63 -17.94
C GLU A 57 -21.13 -18.94 -16.79
N HIS A 58 -21.09 -19.56 -15.60
CA HIS A 58 -20.42 -18.97 -14.43
C HIS A 58 -18.89 -18.93 -14.50
N LYS A 59 -18.23 -19.81 -15.26
CA LYS A 59 -16.77 -19.95 -15.30
C LYS A 59 -16.18 -19.74 -16.67
N GLY A 60 -16.93 -20.01 -17.73
CA GLY A 60 -16.51 -19.82 -19.12
C GLY A 60 -16.73 -18.39 -19.63
N SER A 61 -17.60 -17.59 -19.00
CA SER A 61 -17.95 -16.25 -19.50
C SER A 61 -17.93 -15.10 -18.48
N SER A 62 -17.74 -15.36 -17.18
CA SER A 62 -17.74 -14.31 -16.16
C SER A 62 -16.42 -13.52 -16.13
N THR A 63 -16.07 -12.86 -17.23
CA THR A 63 -15.08 -11.78 -17.18
C THR A 63 -15.65 -10.69 -16.28
N PHE A 64 -14.89 -10.24 -15.29
CA PHE A 64 -15.28 -9.10 -14.47
C PHE A 64 -15.64 -7.92 -15.39
N ASP A 65 -16.90 -7.52 -15.36
CA ASP A 65 -17.42 -6.38 -16.11
C ASP A 65 -17.36 -5.13 -15.24
N PHE A 66 -16.32 -4.33 -15.47
CA PHE A 66 -16.12 -3.09 -14.73
C PHE A 66 -17.18 -2.02 -15.07
N GLU A 67 -17.73 -2.05 -16.28
CA GLU A 67 -18.76 -1.09 -16.70
C GLU A 67 -20.11 -1.43 -16.07
N ALA A 68 -20.46 -2.72 -15.94
CA ALA A 68 -21.61 -3.13 -15.13
C ALA A 68 -21.47 -2.68 -13.68
N LEU A 69 -20.28 -2.87 -13.07
CA LEU A 69 -20.03 -2.41 -11.71
C LEU A 69 -20.23 -0.90 -11.55
N LYS A 70 -19.75 -0.09 -12.51
CA LYS A 70 -19.96 1.37 -12.49
C LYS A 70 -21.45 1.73 -12.57
N ARG A 71 -22.20 1.08 -13.47
CA ARG A 71 -23.65 1.29 -13.61
C ARG A 71 -24.39 0.98 -12.31
N ASP A 72 -24.09 -0.17 -11.70
CA ASP A 72 -24.74 -0.58 -10.44
C ASP A 72 -24.37 0.35 -9.29
N PHE A 73 -23.12 0.81 -9.23
CA PHE A 73 -22.69 1.75 -8.21
C PHE A 73 -23.36 3.12 -8.35
N LYS A 74 -23.56 3.61 -9.58
CA LYS A 74 -24.25 4.89 -9.84
C LYS A 74 -25.69 4.91 -9.31
N VAL A 75 -26.39 3.78 -9.34
CA VAL A 75 -27.75 3.67 -8.78
C VAL A 75 -27.77 3.97 -7.28
N ILE A 76 -26.70 3.61 -6.56
CA ILE A 76 -26.61 3.81 -5.11
C ILE A 76 -25.91 5.14 -4.75
N CYS A 77 -24.95 5.55 -5.58
CA CYS A 77 -24.17 6.77 -5.44
C CYS A 77 -24.43 7.67 -6.65
N GLU A 78 -25.58 8.36 -6.62
CA GLU A 78 -26.10 9.14 -7.77
C GLU A 78 -25.12 10.19 -8.30
N ASP A 79 -24.26 10.74 -7.42
CA ASP A 79 -23.26 11.74 -7.77
C ASP A 79 -21.90 11.15 -8.22
N TYR A 80 -21.83 9.83 -8.42
CA TYR A 80 -20.61 9.13 -8.79
C TYR A 80 -20.03 9.53 -10.15
N GLU A 81 -20.86 9.94 -11.10
CA GLU A 81 -20.38 10.37 -12.43
C GLU A 81 -20.38 11.89 -12.61
N ASN A 82 -20.73 12.65 -11.58
CA ASN A 82 -20.77 14.10 -11.65
C ASN A 82 -19.35 14.67 -11.66
N ASP A 83 -19.19 15.81 -12.35
CA ASP A 83 -17.98 16.61 -12.23
C ASP A 83 -17.84 17.15 -10.81
N VAL A 84 -16.60 17.14 -10.32
CA VAL A 84 -16.26 17.57 -8.96
C VAL A 84 -15.92 19.05 -8.99
N ASN A 85 -16.72 19.86 -8.30
CA ASN A 85 -16.54 21.30 -8.21
C ASN A 85 -16.09 21.73 -6.81
N PRO A 86 -15.19 22.73 -6.69
CA PRO A 86 -14.84 23.32 -5.41
C PRO A 86 -16.07 23.82 -4.64
N GLY A 87 -16.10 23.57 -3.32
CA GLY A 87 -17.16 24.07 -2.43
C GLY A 87 -18.44 23.23 -2.37
N GLN A 88 -18.62 22.26 -3.28
CA GLN A 88 -19.74 21.33 -3.24
C GLN A 88 -19.37 20.04 -2.50
N LYS A 89 -20.33 19.49 -1.74
CA LYS A 89 -20.19 18.19 -1.07
C LYS A 89 -20.70 17.07 -1.98
N TYR A 90 -19.99 15.95 -1.98
CA TYR A 90 -20.34 14.77 -2.78
C TYR A 90 -20.16 13.50 -1.94
N LYS A 91 -21.10 12.56 -2.08
CA LYS A 91 -21.05 11.23 -1.47
C LYS A 91 -19.94 10.38 -2.09
N CYS A 92 -19.73 10.49 -3.41
CA CYS A 92 -18.66 9.78 -4.10
C CYS A 92 -17.26 10.15 -3.58
N LEU A 93 -17.06 11.40 -3.15
CA LEU A 93 -15.81 11.86 -2.53
C LEU A 93 -15.59 11.27 -1.14
N ASP A 94 -16.64 11.22 -0.30
CA ASP A 94 -16.58 10.58 1.02
C ASP A 94 -16.28 9.08 0.88
N PHE A 95 -16.97 8.40 -0.05
CA PHE A 95 -16.68 7.02 -0.40
C PHE A 95 -15.23 6.83 -0.84
N CYS A 96 -14.75 7.66 -1.76
CA CYS A 96 -13.38 7.62 -2.25
C CYS A 96 -12.36 7.75 -1.11
N SER A 97 -12.56 8.74 -0.23
CA SER A 97 -11.67 8.99 0.91
C SER A 97 -11.60 7.79 1.85
N ARG A 98 -12.75 7.29 2.28
CA ARG A 98 -12.84 6.14 3.20
C ARG A 98 -12.20 4.88 2.60
N ILE A 99 -12.51 4.58 1.33
CA ILE A 99 -12.00 3.36 0.70
C ILE A 99 -10.49 3.41 0.52
N LEU A 100 -9.93 4.52 0.05
CA LEU A 100 -8.51 4.59 -0.30
C LEU A 100 -7.59 4.84 0.90
N TYR A 101 -8.04 5.59 1.91
CA TYR A 101 -7.19 6.04 3.02
C TYR A 101 -7.52 5.40 4.37
N GLU A 102 -8.69 4.77 4.54
CA GLU A 102 -9.07 4.09 5.79
C GLU A 102 -9.15 2.57 5.54
N VAL A 103 -10.13 2.13 4.76
CA VAL A 103 -10.48 0.71 4.57
C VAL A 103 -9.38 -0.05 3.84
N GLY A 104 -8.86 0.53 2.75
CA GLY A 104 -7.83 -0.10 1.93
C GLY A 104 -6.54 -0.39 2.71
N PRO A 105 -5.97 0.57 3.47
CA PRO A 105 -4.83 0.32 4.35
C PRO A 105 -5.14 -0.68 5.47
N GLU A 106 -6.27 -0.54 6.17
CA GLU A 106 -6.66 -1.43 7.28
C GLU A 106 -6.80 -2.89 6.84
N SER A 107 -7.40 -3.13 5.67
CA SER A 107 -7.61 -4.50 5.15
C SER A 107 -6.32 -5.23 4.82
N ARG A 108 -5.15 -4.57 4.84
CA ARG A 108 -3.84 -5.18 4.59
C ARG A 108 -3.08 -5.52 5.86
N GLN A 109 -3.42 -4.88 6.97
CA GLN A 109 -2.69 -5.00 8.23
C GLN A 109 -3.21 -6.13 9.11
N VAL A 110 -4.39 -6.68 8.81
CA VAL A 110 -5.04 -7.70 9.63
C VAL A 110 -5.45 -8.88 8.76
N ASN A 111 -4.82 -10.03 8.98
CA ASN A 111 -5.42 -11.31 8.57
C ASN A 111 -6.69 -11.46 9.42
N ASP A 112 -7.86 -11.57 8.78
CA ASP A 112 -9.17 -11.80 9.41
C ASP A 112 -9.79 -10.62 10.19
N LYS A 113 -9.95 -9.44 9.57
CA LYS A 113 -11.00 -8.51 10.04
C LYS A 113 -11.92 -8.00 8.93
N GLU A 114 -13.18 -8.34 9.12
CA GLU A 114 -14.36 -7.83 8.42
C GLU A 114 -14.49 -6.31 8.65
N VAL A 115 -14.21 -5.51 7.62
CA VAL A 115 -14.44 -4.05 7.68
C VAL A 115 -15.88 -3.75 7.26
N ARG A 116 -16.72 -3.40 8.24
CA ARG A 116 -18.15 -3.10 8.09
C ARG A 116 -18.38 -1.60 7.90
N ILE A 117 -18.63 -1.15 6.68
CA ILE A 117 -18.98 0.26 6.42
C ILE A 117 -20.50 0.41 6.53
N LYS A 118 -20.99 0.98 7.63
CA LYS A 118 -22.42 1.24 7.87
C LYS A 118 -22.87 2.56 7.23
N THR A 119 -23.15 2.49 5.93
CA THR A 119 -24.16 3.32 5.25
C THR A 119 -24.62 2.51 4.03
N ALA A 120 -25.61 1.64 4.20
CA ALA A 120 -26.28 0.85 3.16
C ALA A 120 -25.40 0.25 2.02
N PHE A 121 -24.23 -0.29 2.34
CA PHE A 121 -23.42 -1.09 1.42
C PHE A 121 -23.01 -2.37 2.15
N VAL A 122 -23.76 -3.47 2.01
CA VAL A 122 -23.45 -4.72 2.71
C VAL A 122 -22.47 -5.50 1.85
N PHE A 123 -21.34 -5.97 2.36
CA PHE A 123 -20.37 -6.77 1.62
C PHE A 123 -20.46 -8.26 1.99
N LYS A 124 -20.13 -9.16 1.04
CA LYS A 124 -19.97 -10.62 1.23
C LYS A 124 -18.56 -10.99 0.78
N GLU A 125 -17.86 -11.75 1.61
CA GLU A 125 -16.52 -12.26 1.32
C GLU A 125 -16.58 -13.52 0.43
N GLY A 126 -15.60 -13.70 -0.46
CA GLY A 126 -15.32 -15.01 -1.08
C GLY A 126 -15.61 -15.22 -2.58
N ALA A 127 -16.10 -14.24 -3.34
CA ALA A 127 -16.38 -14.46 -4.77
C ALA A 127 -15.40 -13.74 -5.71
N ASN A 128 -14.55 -14.50 -6.42
CA ASN A 128 -13.84 -14.04 -7.64
C ASN A 128 -14.77 -13.90 -8.86
N THR A 129 -16.08 -13.90 -8.64
CA THR A 129 -17.14 -13.80 -9.63
C THR A 129 -18.09 -12.73 -9.13
N TYR A 130 -18.17 -11.61 -9.84
CA TYR A 130 -19.17 -10.59 -9.58
C TYR A 130 -20.55 -11.17 -9.95
N THR A 131 -21.34 -11.54 -8.94
CA THR A 131 -22.79 -11.69 -9.08
C THR A 131 -23.39 -10.57 -8.23
N PRO A 132 -23.92 -9.50 -8.85
CA PRO A 132 -24.52 -8.42 -8.08
C PRO A 132 -25.77 -8.93 -7.38
N GLU A 133 -25.69 -9.05 -6.05
CA GLU A 133 -26.87 -8.87 -5.20
C GLU A 133 -27.05 -7.34 -5.02
N SER A 134 -27.37 -6.65 -6.12
CA SER A 134 -27.77 -5.24 -6.06
C SER A 134 -29.28 -5.18 -5.79
N SER A 135 -29.66 -4.42 -4.76
CA SER A 135 -31.02 -3.88 -4.66
C SER A 135 -30.94 -2.37 -4.87
N ASN A 136 -32.07 -1.69 -5.08
CA ASN A 136 -32.11 -0.22 -5.26
C ASN A 136 -31.52 0.58 -4.09
N THR A 137 -31.25 -0.05 -2.94
CA THR A 137 -30.76 0.61 -1.72
C THR A 137 -29.43 0.07 -1.23
N LYS A 138 -28.85 -0.95 -1.89
CA LYS A 138 -27.69 -1.66 -1.37
C LYS A 138 -26.87 -2.28 -2.48
N ILE A 139 -25.56 -2.10 -2.42
CA ILE A 139 -24.60 -2.85 -3.23
C ILE A 139 -23.51 -3.49 -2.35
N VAL A 140 -23.13 -4.69 -2.77
CA VAL A 140 -22.12 -5.55 -2.15
C VAL A 140 -20.89 -5.52 -3.04
N LEU A 141 -19.78 -4.94 -2.57
CA LEU A 141 -18.54 -4.93 -3.34
C LEU A 141 -17.50 -5.85 -2.68
N THR A 142 -16.32 -5.92 -3.27
CA THR A 142 -15.10 -6.35 -2.57
C THR A 142 -14.24 -5.11 -2.35
N VAL A 143 -13.28 -5.15 -1.42
CA VAL A 143 -12.34 -4.02 -1.25
C VAL A 143 -11.67 -3.66 -2.58
N ARG A 144 -11.38 -4.67 -3.41
CA ARG A 144 -10.85 -4.48 -4.76
C ARG A 144 -11.82 -3.71 -5.65
N HIS A 145 -13.07 -4.15 -5.77
CA HIS A 145 -14.08 -3.46 -6.59
C HIS A 145 -14.32 -2.02 -6.12
N ALA A 146 -14.45 -1.83 -4.80
CA ALA A 146 -14.62 -0.51 -4.22
C ALA A 146 -13.43 0.41 -4.51
N SER A 147 -12.20 -0.12 -4.41
CA SER A 147 -10.99 0.66 -4.70
C SER A 147 -10.89 1.08 -6.17
N LEU A 148 -11.35 0.23 -7.11
CA LEU A 148 -11.38 0.58 -8.53
C LEU A 148 -12.37 1.74 -8.80
N LEU A 149 -13.55 1.71 -8.18
CA LEU A 149 -14.52 2.82 -8.26
C LEU A 149 -13.99 4.09 -7.60
N ALA A 150 -13.38 3.96 -6.43
CA ALA A 150 -12.77 5.07 -5.71
C ALA A 150 -11.66 5.75 -6.54
N LEU A 151 -10.86 4.98 -7.28
CA LEU A 151 -9.82 5.56 -8.13
C LEU A 151 -10.35 6.42 -9.27
N LEU A 152 -11.45 6.04 -9.93
CA LEU A 152 -12.08 6.91 -10.93
C LEU A 152 -12.54 8.23 -10.32
N THR A 153 -12.97 8.21 -9.04
CA THR A 153 -13.29 9.43 -8.31
C THR A 153 -12.04 10.23 -7.96
N LEU A 154 -10.96 9.57 -7.51
CA LEU A 154 -9.68 10.21 -7.21
C LEU A 154 -9.09 10.93 -8.43
N GLU A 155 -9.20 10.34 -9.63
CA GLU A 155 -8.76 10.97 -10.88
C GLU A 155 -9.45 12.34 -11.08
N ARG A 156 -10.77 12.43 -10.87
CA ARG A 156 -11.52 13.69 -10.97
C ARG A 156 -11.12 14.70 -9.88
N ILE A 157 -10.90 14.24 -8.65
CA ILE A 157 -10.41 15.11 -7.58
C ILE A 157 -9.03 15.68 -7.91
N ASN A 158 -8.16 14.87 -8.51
CA ASN A 158 -6.80 15.29 -8.84
C ASN A 158 -6.74 16.41 -9.88
N VAL A 159 -7.74 16.50 -10.78
CA VAL A 159 -7.91 17.66 -11.67
C VAL A 159 -8.06 18.94 -10.85
N VAL A 160 -8.97 18.93 -9.86
CA VAL A 160 -9.19 20.07 -8.96
C VAL A 160 -7.98 20.34 -8.08
N ALA A 161 -7.39 19.29 -7.52
CA ALA A 161 -6.30 19.39 -6.56
C ALA A 161 -5.02 20.00 -7.18
N LEU A 162 -4.74 19.70 -8.46
CA LEU A 162 -3.62 20.30 -9.18
C LEU A 162 -3.87 21.74 -9.63
N GLN A 163 -5.14 22.17 -9.73
CA GLN A 163 -5.52 23.57 -10.00
C GLN A 163 -5.49 24.47 -8.75
N MET A 164 -5.36 23.90 -7.55
CA MET A 164 -5.23 24.68 -6.31
C MET A 164 -3.91 25.46 -6.27
N THR A 165 -3.86 26.52 -5.47
CA THR A 165 -2.63 27.30 -5.20
C THR A 165 -2.28 27.23 -3.71
N PRO A 166 -1.17 26.56 -3.31
CA PRO A 166 -0.30 25.73 -4.14
C PRO A 166 -1.00 24.41 -4.58
N PRO A 167 -0.54 23.76 -5.67
CA PRO A 167 -1.07 22.46 -6.10
C PRO A 167 -0.94 21.38 -5.03
N ARG A 168 -1.96 20.52 -4.90
CA ARG A 168 -2.03 19.48 -3.85
C ARG A 168 -2.32 18.10 -4.44
N PRO A 169 -1.43 17.51 -5.25
CA PRO A 169 -1.70 16.22 -5.88
C PRO A 169 -1.95 15.12 -4.83
N LEU A 170 -2.91 14.24 -5.08
CA LEU A 170 -3.28 13.14 -4.20
C LEU A 170 -2.80 11.81 -4.79
N LEU A 171 -1.87 11.17 -4.08
CA LEU A 171 -1.46 9.80 -4.35
C LEU A 171 -2.22 8.86 -3.41
N THR A 172 -2.65 7.71 -3.93
CA THR A 172 -3.07 6.61 -3.07
C THR A 172 -1.90 6.15 -2.20
N PRO A 173 -2.14 5.53 -1.03
CA PRO A 173 -1.07 4.98 -0.22
C PRO A 173 -0.16 3.99 -0.98
N LEU A 174 -0.73 3.22 -1.91
CA LEU A 174 0.04 2.32 -2.78
C LEU A 174 0.96 3.06 -3.74
N ALA A 175 0.43 4.10 -4.38
CA ALA A 175 1.21 4.90 -5.32
C ALA A 175 2.30 5.70 -4.59
N GLY A 176 1.96 6.30 -3.46
CA GLY A 176 2.90 7.04 -2.61
C GLY A 176 4.02 6.18 -2.04
N ALA A 177 3.79 4.87 -1.86
CA ALA A 177 4.84 3.93 -1.45
C ALA A 177 5.84 3.59 -2.58
N VAL A 178 5.54 3.96 -3.82
CA VAL A 178 6.39 3.70 -4.99
C VAL A 178 7.01 5.00 -5.49
N PHE A 179 6.20 6.04 -5.66
CA PHE A 179 6.58 7.31 -6.26
C PHE A 179 6.49 8.44 -5.22
N PRO A 180 7.54 9.25 -5.05
CA PRO A 180 7.46 10.46 -4.24
C PRO A 180 6.58 11.50 -4.92
N LYS A 181 5.84 12.27 -4.11
CA LYS A 181 4.91 13.30 -4.58
C LYS A 181 5.64 14.47 -5.26
N ASP A 182 6.85 14.78 -4.81
CA ASP A 182 7.61 15.95 -5.27
C ASP A 182 8.20 15.76 -6.68
N ASP A 183 8.44 14.50 -7.09
CA ASP A 183 9.01 14.20 -8.41
C ASP A 183 7.97 14.21 -9.55
N LEU A 184 6.68 14.34 -9.23
CA LEU A 184 5.61 14.27 -10.24
C LEU A 184 5.76 15.35 -11.33
N GLY A 185 6.20 16.56 -10.96
CA GLY A 185 6.43 17.64 -11.92
C GLY A 185 7.61 17.35 -12.85
N ALA A 186 8.72 16.84 -12.31
CA ALA A 186 9.89 16.46 -13.09
C ALA A 186 9.57 15.30 -14.04
N LEU A 187 8.86 14.28 -13.54
CA LEU A 187 8.41 13.15 -14.33
C LEU A 187 7.54 13.58 -15.51
N ALA A 188 6.58 14.48 -15.27
CA ALA A 188 5.73 15.05 -16.31
C ALA A 188 6.53 15.83 -17.35
N GLY A 189 7.53 16.61 -16.92
CA GLY A 189 8.45 17.33 -17.80
C GLY A 189 9.24 16.40 -18.72
N ILE A 190 9.83 15.33 -18.20
CA ILE A 190 10.61 14.34 -18.98
C ILE A 190 9.71 13.62 -20.00
N LEU A 191 8.49 13.27 -19.59
CA LEU A 191 7.53 12.57 -20.46
C LEU A 191 6.85 13.49 -21.48
N GLY A 192 7.01 14.81 -21.35
CA GLY A 192 6.26 15.80 -22.15
C GLY A 192 4.75 15.65 -21.99
N ALA A 193 4.28 15.26 -20.80
CA ALA A 193 2.89 14.92 -20.51
C ALA A 193 2.26 15.89 -19.51
N ASP A 194 0.93 15.98 -19.53
CA ASP A 194 0.17 16.70 -18.51
C ASP A 194 0.42 16.07 -17.12
N PRO A 195 0.83 16.85 -16.09
CA PRO A 195 0.96 16.36 -14.72
C PRO A 195 -0.26 15.61 -14.19
N ILE A 196 -1.49 16.01 -14.58
CA ILE A 196 -2.72 15.30 -14.21
C ILE A 196 -2.69 13.89 -14.80
N ALA A 197 -2.34 13.75 -16.08
CA ALA A 197 -2.30 12.45 -16.75
C ALA A 197 -1.25 11.51 -16.12
N VAL A 198 -0.07 12.04 -15.79
CA VAL A 198 0.98 11.27 -15.09
C VAL A 198 0.50 10.79 -13.72
N LEU A 199 -0.10 11.69 -12.93
CA LEU A 199 -0.62 11.37 -11.60
C LEU A 199 -1.73 10.31 -11.65
N CYS A 200 -2.68 10.45 -12.58
CA CYS A 200 -3.75 9.47 -12.79
C CYS A 200 -3.19 8.12 -13.24
N THR A 201 -2.22 8.12 -14.16
CA THR A 201 -1.54 6.88 -14.59
C THR A 201 -0.82 6.19 -13.44
N ILE A 202 -0.12 6.92 -12.57
CA ILE A 202 0.55 6.36 -11.39
C ILE A 202 -0.48 5.72 -10.46
N ASN A 203 -1.50 6.47 -10.05
CA ASN A 203 -2.53 5.98 -9.14
C ASN A 203 -3.25 4.73 -9.69
N ALA A 204 -3.64 4.78 -10.96
CA ALA A 204 -4.33 3.67 -11.62
C ALA A 204 -3.45 2.42 -11.76
N SER A 205 -2.16 2.59 -12.05
CA SER A 205 -1.25 1.47 -12.32
C SER A 205 -0.72 0.78 -11.06
N CYS A 206 -0.55 1.53 -9.97
CA CYS A 206 -0.16 0.98 -8.67
C CYS A 206 -1.28 0.18 -7.98
N GLN A 207 -2.51 0.25 -8.48
CA GLN A 207 -3.66 -0.43 -7.90
C GLN A 207 -3.75 -1.91 -8.28
N SER A 208 -4.14 -2.73 -7.30
CA SER A 208 -4.56 -4.12 -7.57
C SER A 208 -5.84 -4.15 -8.40
N GLY A 209 -5.78 -4.79 -9.57
CA GLY A 209 -6.87 -4.75 -10.55
C GLY A 209 -6.81 -3.56 -11.51
N GLY A 210 -5.74 -2.77 -11.47
CA GLY A 210 -5.57 -1.58 -12.30
C GLY A 210 -5.71 -1.83 -13.80
N GLN A 211 -5.57 -3.07 -14.30
CA GLN A 211 -5.77 -3.39 -15.71
C GLN A 211 -7.17 -3.02 -16.25
N TYR A 212 -8.17 -2.89 -15.37
CA TYR A 212 -9.52 -2.45 -15.73
C TYR A 212 -9.68 -0.93 -15.80
N LEU A 213 -8.71 -0.16 -15.26
CA LEU A 213 -8.77 1.30 -15.25
C LEU A 213 -8.28 1.87 -16.58
N PRO A 214 -8.88 2.96 -17.08
CA PRO A 214 -8.54 3.53 -18.39
C PRO A 214 -7.10 4.07 -18.42
N ASN A 215 -6.70 4.80 -17.38
CA ASN A 215 -5.40 5.48 -17.32
C ASN A 215 -4.23 4.60 -16.87
N SER A 216 -4.50 3.35 -16.48
CA SER A 216 -3.45 2.42 -16.09
C SER A 216 -2.59 1.98 -17.26
N ARG A 217 -1.31 1.74 -16.99
CA ARG A 217 -0.29 1.37 -17.95
C ARG A 217 0.51 0.19 -17.45
N LEU A 218 0.79 -0.76 -18.35
CA LEU A 218 1.54 -1.98 -18.03
C LEU A 218 2.93 -1.66 -17.50
N TYR A 219 3.65 -0.73 -18.13
CA TYR A 219 5.02 -0.38 -17.72
C TYR A 219 5.06 0.19 -16.29
N VAL A 220 4.14 1.07 -15.91
CA VAL A 220 4.07 1.61 -14.53
C VAL A 220 3.65 0.53 -13.53
N ALA A 221 2.71 -0.34 -13.89
CA ALA A 221 2.29 -1.44 -13.03
C ALA A 221 3.44 -2.42 -12.75
N LEU A 222 4.30 -2.66 -13.74
CA LEU A 222 5.50 -3.48 -13.56
C LEU A 222 6.55 -2.78 -12.69
N VAL A 223 6.75 -1.46 -12.82
CA VAL A 223 7.60 -0.69 -11.89
C VAL A 223 7.10 -0.87 -10.45
N ALA A 224 5.81 -0.66 -10.21
CA ALA A 224 5.21 -0.84 -8.89
C ALA A 224 5.38 -2.28 -8.37
N ALA A 225 5.22 -3.30 -9.22
CA ALA A 225 5.41 -4.69 -8.86
C ALA A 225 6.88 -5.01 -8.52
N VAL A 226 7.86 -4.44 -9.24
CA VAL A 226 9.29 -4.57 -8.93
C VAL A 226 9.59 -3.95 -7.57
N VAL A 227 9.14 -2.71 -7.32
CA VAL A 227 9.34 -2.01 -6.05
C VAL A 227 8.71 -2.79 -4.89
N ALA A 228 7.47 -3.27 -5.06
CA ALA A 228 6.78 -4.05 -4.03
C ALA A 228 7.45 -5.40 -3.72
N THR A 229 8.22 -5.95 -4.67
CA THR A 229 8.88 -7.25 -4.54
C THR A 229 10.39 -7.16 -4.31
N LYS A 230 10.95 -5.96 -4.17
CA LYS A 230 12.39 -5.74 -4.01
C LYS A 230 12.99 -6.51 -2.84
N ASN A 231 12.25 -6.61 -1.74
CA ASN A 231 12.66 -7.28 -0.51
C ASN A 231 12.23 -8.76 -0.42
N VAL A 232 11.60 -9.31 -1.46
CA VAL A 232 11.20 -10.72 -1.49
C VAL A 232 12.44 -11.59 -1.77
N LYS A 233 12.86 -12.37 -0.77
CA LYS A 233 14.07 -13.21 -0.84
C LYS A 233 14.01 -14.27 -1.95
N THR A 234 12.83 -14.77 -2.27
CA THR A 234 12.66 -15.86 -3.24
C THR A 234 12.39 -15.32 -4.64
N LYS A 235 13.38 -15.47 -5.54
CA LYS A 235 13.25 -15.09 -6.97
C LYS A 235 12.00 -15.68 -7.63
N ALA A 236 11.68 -16.94 -7.35
CA ALA A 236 10.49 -17.60 -7.92
C ALA A 236 9.18 -16.88 -7.58
N ILE A 237 9.01 -16.38 -6.35
CA ILE A 237 7.80 -15.65 -5.93
C ILE A 237 7.72 -14.31 -6.67
N ARG A 238 8.84 -13.60 -6.77
CA ARG A 238 8.93 -12.35 -7.53
C ARG A 238 8.55 -12.56 -9.00
N ASP A 239 9.11 -13.58 -9.65
CA ASP A 239 8.85 -13.89 -11.06
C ASP A 239 7.37 -14.24 -11.28
N ILE A 240 6.72 -14.93 -10.33
CA ILE A 240 5.28 -15.22 -10.38
C ILE A 240 4.45 -13.92 -10.35
N ILE A 241 4.77 -13.00 -9.44
CA ILE A 241 4.05 -11.72 -9.31
C ILE A 241 4.20 -10.88 -10.57
N LEU A 242 5.42 -10.76 -11.10
CA LEU A 242 5.71 -10.01 -12.33
C LEU A 242 5.00 -10.62 -13.55
N LYS A 243 5.11 -11.95 -13.74
CA LYS A 243 4.44 -12.66 -14.84
C LYS A 243 2.93 -12.53 -14.76
N LYS A 244 2.35 -12.62 -13.56
CA LYS A 244 0.90 -12.46 -13.36
C LYS A 244 0.45 -11.05 -13.71
N THR A 245 1.18 -10.03 -13.25
CA THR A 245 0.89 -8.62 -13.54
C THR A 245 0.97 -8.35 -15.04
N ALA A 246 2.05 -8.78 -15.69
CA ALA A 246 2.21 -8.65 -17.14
C ALA A 246 1.06 -9.33 -17.90
N LYS A 247 0.73 -10.58 -17.56
CA LYS A 247 -0.36 -11.32 -18.19
C LYS A 247 -1.70 -10.60 -18.06
N GLN A 248 -2.05 -10.12 -16.86
CA GLN A 248 -3.32 -9.42 -16.61
C GLN A 248 -3.47 -8.16 -17.47
N TYR A 249 -2.42 -7.35 -17.57
CA TYR A 249 -2.43 -6.11 -18.34
C TYR A 249 -2.38 -6.37 -19.85
N LEU A 250 -1.60 -7.35 -20.31
CA LEU A 250 -1.57 -7.74 -21.73
C LEU A 250 -2.91 -8.32 -22.19
N THR A 251 -3.58 -9.13 -21.36
CA THR A 251 -4.95 -9.60 -21.63
C THR A 251 -5.93 -8.42 -21.73
N ALA A 252 -5.74 -7.38 -20.93
CA ALA A 252 -6.50 -6.12 -21.03
C ALA A 252 -6.01 -5.20 -22.17
N LYS A 253 -5.18 -5.69 -23.09
CA LYS A 253 -4.64 -4.96 -24.25
C LYS A 253 -3.84 -3.70 -23.89
N LYS A 254 -3.22 -3.67 -22.72
CA LYS A 254 -2.34 -2.57 -22.29
C LYS A 254 -0.93 -2.81 -22.85
N VAL A 255 -0.44 -1.83 -23.60
CA VAL A 255 0.81 -1.94 -24.37
C VAL A 255 2.04 -1.80 -23.46
N TRP A 256 3.07 -2.58 -23.74
CA TRP A 256 4.41 -2.45 -23.15
C TRP A 256 5.20 -1.35 -23.86
N ASP A 257 5.90 -0.53 -23.09
CA ASP A 257 6.73 0.57 -23.57
C ASP A 257 7.98 0.62 -22.70
N ALA A 258 9.12 0.20 -23.27
CA ALA A 258 10.38 0.06 -22.53
C ALA A 258 10.99 1.41 -22.16
N ASP A 259 10.86 2.40 -23.04
CA ASP A 259 11.42 3.74 -22.81
C ASP A 259 10.66 4.43 -21.67
N LYS A 260 9.32 4.36 -21.69
CA LYS A 260 8.52 4.85 -20.57
C LYS A 260 8.78 4.05 -19.29
N PHE A 261 8.98 2.74 -19.38
CA PHE A 261 9.35 1.95 -18.20
C PHE A 261 10.60 2.50 -17.52
N ALA A 262 11.67 2.76 -18.28
CA ALA A 262 12.92 3.29 -17.74
C ALA A 262 12.73 4.66 -17.08
N VAL A 263 11.94 5.55 -17.69
CA VAL A 263 11.63 6.87 -17.11
C VAL A 263 10.90 6.73 -15.77
N TYR A 264 9.83 5.93 -15.69
CA TYR A 264 9.10 5.73 -14.43
C TYR A 264 9.94 5.00 -13.38
N GLU A 265 10.72 4.01 -13.76
CA GLU A 265 11.61 3.27 -12.84
C GLU A 265 12.63 4.20 -12.19
N SER A 266 13.21 5.13 -12.96
CA SER A 266 14.17 6.11 -12.46
C SER A 266 13.60 7.10 -11.44
N HIS A 267 12.29 7.11 -11.18
CA HIS A 267 11.63 7.98 -10.17
C HIS A 267 10.87 7.15 -9.12
N ALA A 268 11.03 5.82 -9.12
CA ALA A 268 10.32 4.91 -8.22
C ALA A 268 11.11 4.62 -6.94
N HIS A 269 11.55 5.66 -6.24
CA HIS A 269 12.44 5.56 -5.07
C HIS A 269 11.74 5.20 -3.74
N GLY A 270 10.47 4.81 -3.78
CA GLY A 270 9.77 4.31 -2.60
C GLY A 270 9.14 5.39 -1.72
N GLY A 271 8.83 6.55 -2.29
CA GLY A 271 8.01 7.57 -1.62
C GLY A 271 8.73 8.49 -0.63
N ILE A 272 10.03 8.29 -0.39
CA ILE A 272 10.81 9.16 0.50
C ILE A 272 11.85 9.89 -0.35
N PRO A 273 11.61 11.17 -0.72
CA PRO A 273 12.56 11.94 -1.52
C PRO A 273 13.88 12.11 -0.77
N GLY A 274 15.00 11.76 -1.40
CA GLY A 274 16.34 12.02 -0.87
C GLY A 274 16.68 11.32 0.45
N TYR A 275 15.91 10.31 0.88
CA TYR A 275 16.26 9.53 2.05
C TYR A 275 17.34 8.53 1.66
N PRO A 276 18.47 8.48 2.38
CA PRO A 276 19.46 7.47 2.14
C PRO A 276 18.82 6.08 2.30
N SER A 277 19.23 5.13 1.47
CA SER A 277 18.78 3.75 1.61
C SER A 277 19.04 3.24 3.04
N PRO A 278 18.28 2.26 3.55
CA PRO A 278 18.57 1.69 4.86
C PRO A 278 20.05 1.29 5.03
N ASP A 279 20.66 0.79 3.95
CA ASP A 279 22.09 0.44 3.92
C ASP A 279 22.98 1.69 4.02
N GLU A 280 22.66 2.79 3.32
CA GLU A 280 23.38 4.07 3.45
C GLU A 280 23.23 4.69 4.85
N ILE A 281 22.08 4.54 5.51
CA ILE A 281 21.85 4.99 6.89
C ILE A 281 22.68 4.14 7.87
N ILE A 282 22.68 2.82 7.68
CA ILE A 282 23.47 1.89 8.49
C ILE A 282 24.97 2.16 8.29
N ASP A 283 25.41 2.34 7.05
CA ASP A 283 26.80 2.67 6.72
C ASP A 283 27.21 4.03 7.30
N ALA A 284 26.35 5.04 7.23
CA ALA A 284 26.58 6.33 7.86
C ALA A 284 26.65 6.22 9.40
N PHE A 285 25.75 5.43 10.01
CA PHE A 285 25.75 5.17 11.45
C PHE A 285 27.01 4.45 11.89
N ASP A 286 27.40 3.38 11.20
CA ASP A 286 28.61 2.60 11.48
C ASP A 286 29.87 3.43 11.26
N SER A 287 29.87 4.31 10.24
CA SER A 287 30.98 5.23 9.97
C SER A 287 31.14 6.28 11.08
N LEU A 288 30.04 6.76 11.66
CA LEU A 288 30.06 7.65 12.84
C LEU A 288 30.49 6.93 14.13
N HIS A 289 30.24 5.63 14.24
CA HIS A 289 30.65 4.81 15.39
C HIS A 289 32.05 4.19 15.25
N LYS A 290 32.63 4.20 14.05
CA LYS A 290 34.05 3.93 13.79
C LYS A 290 34.94 5.14 14.13
N ILE A 291 34.62 5.87 15.19
CA ILE A 291 35.62 6.73 15.84
C ILE A 291 36.66 5.78 16.45
N ASN A 292 37.84 5.83 15.84
CA ASN A 292 39.02 5.05 16.17
C ASN A 292 39.27 5.10 17.69
N PRO A 293 39.32 3.97 18.42
CA PRO A 293 39.60 3.96 19.86
C PRO A 293 40.91 4.69 20.25
N MET A 294 41.83 4.83 19.29
CA MET A 294 43.06 5.61 19.48
C MET A 294 42.85 7.13 19.57
N GLN A 295 41.82 7.70 18.94
CA GLN A 295 41.57 9.15 19.00
C GLN A 295 40.92 9.56 20.33
N SER A 296 40.07 8.71 20.93
CA SER A 296 39.55 8.96 22.29
C SER A 296 40.65 8.81 23.36
N LEU A 297 41.61 7.90 23.18
CA LEU A 297 42.78 7.75 24.04
C LEU A 297 43.77 8.92 23.93
N GLN A 298 43.95 9.52 22.75
CA GLN A 298 44.78 10.72 22.58
C GLN A 298 44.13 11.97 23.18
N ALA A 299 42.82 12.14 23.05
CA ALA A 299 42.07 13.22 23.71
C ALA A 299 42.08 13.08 25.26
N SER A 300 42.08 11.84 25.76
CA SER A 300 42.20 11.52 27.20
C SER A 300 43.61 11.73 27.76
N ARG A 301 44.64 11.68 26.90
CA ARG A 301 46.04 11.90 27.29
C ARG A 301 46.43 13.38 27.27
N GLN A 302 45.83 14.19 26.39
CA GLN A 302 46.06 15.65 26.39
C GLN A 302 45.38 16.38 27.56
N THR A 303 44.35 15.79 28.18
CA THR A 303 43.71 16.31 29.40
C THR A 303 44.42 15.91 30.70
N ARG A 304 45.52 15.15 30.63
CA ARG A 304 46.34 14.71 31.79
C ARG A 304 47.75 15.31 31.81
N GLN A 305 47.93 16.55 31.37
CA GLN A 305 49.08 17.32 31.84
C GLN A 305 48.70 18.09 33.11
N PRO A 306 49.45 17.95 34.22
CA PRO A 306 49.21 18.74 35.41
C PRO A 306 49.57 20.19 35.11
N SER A 307 48.56 21.06 35.14
CA SER A 307 48.74 22.51 35.17
C SER A 307 49.60 22.84 36.39
N SER A 308 50.75 23.46 36.18
CA SER A 308 51.55 24.03 37.26
C SER A 308 50.65 24.94 38.10
N ILE A 309 50.60 24.67 39.41
CA ILE A 309 49.84 25.44 40.39
C ILE A 309 50.41 26.87 40.40
N MET A 310 49.70 27.82 39.77
CA MET A 310 49.91 29.23 40.04
C MET A 310 49.11 29.61 41.30
N ILE A 311 49.86 30.02 42.32
CA ILE A 311 49.36 30.58 43.57
C ILE A 311 48.53 31.85 43.26
N PRO A 312 47.29 32.00 43.76
CA PRO A 312 46.50 33.21 43.56
C PRO A 312 47.11 34.39 44.30
N GLN A 313 47.35 35.51 43.61
CA GLN A 313 47.65 36.77 44.27
C GLN A 313 46.40 37.35 44.96
N PRO A 314 46.57 38.00 46.12
CA PRO A 314 45.45 38.54 46.89
C PRO A 314 44.83 39.78 46.25
N PHE A 315 43.51 39.82 46.36
CA PHE A 315 42.57 40.89 46.01
C PHE A 315 43.06 42.28 46.50
N GLN A 316 43.27 43.22 45.57
CA GLN A 316 43.35 44.65 45.91
C GLN A 316 42.00 45.32 45.61
N GLN A 317 41.41 45.91 46.66
CA GLN A 317 40.18 46.69 46.61
C GLN A 317 40.38 48.06 45.96
N PRO A 318 39.32 48.69 45.41
CA PRO A 318 39.41 49.96 44.70
C PRO A 318 39.42 51.15 45.68
N SER A 319 40.39 52.05 45.54
CA SER A 319 40.38 53.38 46.17
C SER A 319 39.83 54.42 45.19
N GLY A 320 38.80 55.14 45.64
CA GLY A 320 38.08 56.18 44.92
C GLY A 320 38.84 57.51 44.72
N PRO A 321 38.12 58.58 44.34
CA PRO A 321 38.63 59.65 43.48
C PRO A 321 39.26 60.82 44.23
N THR A 322 40.21 61.51 43.58
CA THR A 322 40.63 62.87 43.99
C THR A 322 40.99 63.70 42.74
N GLN A 323 40.18 64.71 42.43
CA GLN A 323 40.59 65.99 41.79
C GLN A 323 41.06 66.96 42.92
N PRO A 324 41.58 68.19 42.68
CA PRO A 324 41.90 68.94 41.44
C PRO A 324 43.32 69.59 41.46
N GLU A 325 43.67 70.32 40.41
CA GLU A 325 44.14 71.73 40.41
C GLU A 325 45.24 72.11 39.38
N HIS A 326 45.16 73.39 39.04
CA HIS A 326 45.71 74.14 37.91
C HIS A 326 47.17 74.59 38.05
N SER A 327 47.81 74.85 36.90
CA SER A 327 48.58 76.05 36.49
C SER A 327 49.49 75.64 35.32
N GLY A 328 49.73 76.38 34.23
CA GLY A 328 49.62 77.80 33.94
C GLY A 328 51.01 78.32 33.52
N SER A 329 51.12 78.90 32.30
CA SER A 329 52.27 79.62 31.69
C SER A 329 53.29 78.73 30.95
N ALA A 330 53.78 79.03 29.74
CA ALA A 330 53.81 80.25 28.93
C ALA A 330 53.65 79.94 27.44
#